data_AF-A0A7W6UES9-F1
#
_entry.id   AF-A0A7W6UES9-F1
#
_cell.length_a   1.000
_cell.length_b   1.000
_cell.length_c   1.000
_cell.angle_alpha   90.00
_cell.angle_beta   90.00
_cell.angle_gamma   90.00
#
_symmetry.space_group_name_H-M   'P 1'
#
loop_
_entity.id
_entity.type
_entity.pdbx_description
1 polymer ?
#
loop_
_entity_poly.entity_id
_entity_poly.type
_entity_poly.pdbx_seq_one_letter_code
_entity_poly.pdbx_strand_id
1 'polypeptide(L)' 'MKKMQRHHVHLSADVETAKIVAMRRKGEHLILRVDAARMFSEGHSFFVSDNGVWLAESVPVQYLSRNAGTP' A
#
# COMPACT_ATOMS: atom_id res chain seq x y z
N MET A 1 25.30 -11.99 3.12
CA MET A 1 25.03 -10.54 3.04
C MET A 1 23.56 -10.29 3.39
N LYS A 2 23.25 -9.81 4.60
CA LYS A 2 21.88 -9.48 5.03
C LYS A 2 21.45 -8.20 4.31
N LYS A 3 20.60 -8.31 3.27
CA LYS A 3 20.02 -7.12 2.64
C LYS A 3 19.20 -6.39 3.69
N MET A 4 19.61 -5.14 3.89
CA MET A 4 19.06 -4.13 4.77
C MET A 4 17.54 -4.09 4.71
N GLN A 5 16.95 -3.75 5.85
CA GLN A 5 15.54 -3.42 6.04
C GLN A 5 15.11 -2.32 5.05
N ARG A 6 14.82 -2.70 3.81
CA ARG A 6 14.09 -1.83 2.90
C ARG A 6 12.66 -1.81 3.42
N HIS A 7 12.26 -0.70 4.02
CA HIS A 7 10.90 -0.49 4.49
C HIS A 7 9.99 -0.28 3.28
N HIS A 8 9.68 -1.36 2.55
CA HIS A 8 8.66 -1.30 1.51
C HIS A 8 7.29 -1.10 2.14
N VAL A 9 6.52 -0.20 1.57
CA VAL A 9 5.12 0.00 1.92
C VAL A 9 4.33 -1.16 1.32
N HIS A 10 3.66 -1.92 2.19
CA HIS A 10 2.75 -2.96 1.76
C HIS A 10 1.40 -2.35 1.40
N LEU A 11 0.97 -2.59 0.17
CA LEU A 11 -0.31 -2.17 -0.37
C LEU A 11 -1.19 -3.39 -0.62
N SER A 12 -2.50 -3.21 -0.42
CA SER A 12 -3.51 -4.21 -0.79
C SER A 12 -4.17 -3.75 -2.08
N ALA A 13 -4.43 -4.70 -3.00
CA ALA A 13 -5.04 -4.40 -4.29
C ALA A 13 -6.50 -3.92 -4.15
N ASP A 14 -7.19 -4.38 -3.11
CA ASP A 14 -8.58 -4.06 -2.82
C ASP A 14 -8.79 -3.81 -1.31
N VAL A 15 -9.95 -3.21 -1.00
CA VAL A 15 -10.30 -2.80 0.37
C VAL A 15 -10.59 -4.01 1.27
N GLU A 16 -11.09 -5.12 0.75
CA GLU A 16 -11.39 -6.32 1.55
C GLU A 16 -10.09 -6.96 2.03
N THR A 17 -9.11 -7.13 1.13
CA THR A 17 -7.76 -7.56 1.47
C THR A 17 -7.10 -6.60 2.46
N ALA A 18 -7.26 -5.27 2.28
CA ALA A 18 -6.73 -4.28 3.21
C ALA A 18 -7.30 -4.46 4.63
N LYS A 19 -8.61 -4.72 4.75
CA LYS A 19 -9.27 -5.02 6.03
C LYS A 19 -8.71 -6.29 6.66
N ILE A 20 -8.59 -7.38 5.90
CA ILE A 20 -8.04 -8.66 6.40
C ILE A 20 -6.61 -8.47 6.91
N VAL A 21 -5.76 -7.77 6.13
CA VAL A 21 -4.37 -7.49 6.51
C VAL A 21 -4.31 -6.61 7.77
N ALA A 22 -5.19 -5.60 7.87
CA ALA A 22 -5.23 -4.71 9.01
C ALA A 22 -5.70 -5.43 10.30
N MET A 23 -6.69 -6.34 10.20
CA MET A 23 -7.14 -7.18 11.32
C MET A 23 -6.03 -8.09 11.89
N ARG A 24 -5.04 -8.46 11.08
CA ARG A 24 -3.87 -9.24 11.55
C ARG A 24 -2.92 -8.40 12.42
N ARG A 25 -3.01 -7.07 12.37
CA ARG A 25 -2.19 -6.17 13.20
C ARG A 25 -2.91 -5.89 14.51
N LYS A 26 -2.17 -6.01 15.61
CA LYS A 26 -2.68 -5.64 16.94
C LYS A 26 -2.72 -4.12 17.07
N GLY A 27 -3.85 -3.58 17.54
CA GLY A 27 -4.05 -2.16 17.79
C GLY A 27 -4.91 -1.44 16.75
N GLU A 28 -5.08 -0.13 16.94
CA GLU A 28 -5.83 0.72 16.03
C GLU A 28 -5.15 0.80 14.67
N HIS A 29 -5.95 0.63 13.62
CA HIS A 29 -5.51 0.69 12.24
C HIS A 29 -6.49 1.52 11.41
N LEU A 30 -5.94 2.30 10.49
CA LEU A 30 -6.71 3.10 9.54
C LEU A 30 -6.38 2.64 8.12
N ILE A 31 -7.41 2.40 7.32
CA ILE A 31 -7.26 2.08 5.91
C ILE A 31 -7.22 3.40 5.13
N LEU A 32 -6.15 3.61 4.37
CA LEU A 32 -5.97 4.76 3.48
C LEU A 32 -6.01 4.28 2.03
N ARG A 33 -6.63 5.08 1.15
CA ARG A 33 -6.61 4.85 -0.30
C ARG A 33 -5.33 5.48 -0.86
N VAL A 34 -4.64 4.74 -1.72
CA VAL A 34 -3.47 5.22 -2.46
C VAL A 34 -3.86 5.42 -3.92
N ASP A 35 -3.59 6.59 -4.49
CA ASP A 35 -3.72 6.83 -5.92
C ASP A 35 -2.54 6.23 -6.69
N ALA A 36 -2.54 4.90 -6.80
CA ALA A 36 -1.48 4.14 -7.44
C ALA A 36 -1.37 4.45 -8.94
N ALA A 37 -2.48 4.80 -9.60
CA ALA A 37 -2.49 5.18 -11.01
C ALA A 37 -1.70 6.46 -11.24
N ARG A 38 -1.96 7.49 -10.43
CA ARG A 38 -1.21 8.75 -10.48
C ARG A 38 0.26 8.55 -10.11
N MET A 39 0.54 7.80 -9.07
CA MET A 39 1.93 7.47 -8.67
C MET A 39 2.70 6.79 -9.81
N PHE A 40 2.09 5.80 -10.47
CA PHE A 40 2.73 5.09 -11.57
C PHE A 40 2.97 6.02 -12.77
N SER A 41 1.99 6.86 -13.10
CA SER A 41 2.13 7.87 -14.16
C SER A 41 3.23 8.91 -13.87
N GLU A 42 3.51 9.19 -12.60
CA GLU A 42 4.57 10.11 -12.16
C GLU A 42 5.93 9.39 -11.94
N GLY A 43 6.04 8.10 -12.31
CA GLY A 43 7.30 7.36 -12.35
C GLY A 43 7.62 6.54 -11.08
N HIS A 44 6.69 6.44 -10.14
CA HIS A 44 6.88 5.58 -8.96
C HIS A 44 6.78 4.09 -9.34
N SER A 45 7.77 3.32 -8.87
CA SER A 45 7.82 1.88 -9.10
C SER A 45 6.99 1.10 -8.09
N PHE A 46 6.24 0.12 -8.60
CA PHE A 46 5.50 -0.85 -7.82
C PHE A 46 5.99 -2.26 -8.15
N PHE A 47 5.99 -3.13 -7.16
CA PHE A 47 6.35 -4.54 -7.30
C PHE A 47 5.24 -5.40 -6.74
N VAL A 48 5.01 -6.54 -7.37
CA VAL A 48 4.08 -7.56 -6.85
C VAL A 48 4.92 -8.74 -6.39
N SER A 49 4.75 -9.17 -5.15
CA SER A 49 5.34 -10.42 -4.68
C SER A 49 4.50 -11.62 -5.13
N ASP A 50 5.08 -12.82 -5.09
CA ASP A 50 4.43 -14.06 -5.55
C ASP A 50 3.08 -14.36 -4.87
N ASN A 51 2.84 -13.80 -3.68
CA ASN A 51 1.59 -13.93 -2.93
C ASN A 51 0.56 -12.80 -3.23
N GLY A 52 0.77 -12.01 -4.29
CA GLY A 52 -0.16 -10.95 -4.71
C GLY A 52 -0.13 -9.69 -3.85
N VAL A 53 0.84 -9.55 -2.95
CA VAL A 53 1.03 -8.32 -2.15
C VAL A 53 1.77 -7.29 -2.99
N TRP A 54 1.28 -6.05 -2.98
CA TRP A 54 1.91 -4.94 -3.67
C TRP A 54 2.91 -4.24 -2.75
N LEU A 55 4.04 -3.85 -3.33
CA LEU A 55 5.16 -3.20 -2.65
C LEU A 55 5.50 -1.91 -3.39
N ALA A 56 5.57 -0.81 -2.63
CA ALA A 56 6.11 0.45 -3.10
C ALA A 56 7.32 0.83 -2.24
N GLU A 57 8.32 1.49 -2.82
CA GLU A 57 9.46 1.99 -2.05
C GLU A 57 9.02 3.07 -1.05
N SER A 58 8.16 3.98 -1.49
CA SER A 58 7.52 4.99 -0.64
C SER A 58 6.19 5.42 -1.25
N VAL A 59 5.29 5.93 -0.40
CA VAL A 59 4.01 6.51 -0.82
C VAL A 59 3.94 7.94 -0.28
N PRO A 60 4.19 8.96 -1.12
CA PRO A 60 4.05 10.35 -0.72
C PRO A 60 2.62 10.70 -0.29
N VAL A 61 2.48 11.56 0.71
CA VAL A 61 1.18 11.93 1.31
C VAL A 61 0.18 12.52 0.30
N GLN A 62 0.67 13.14 -0.77
CA GLN A 62 -0.17 13.71 -1.84
C GLN A 62 -0.99 12.67 -2.62
N TYR A 63 -0.62 11.38 -2.54
CA TYR A 63 -1.37 10.28 -3.13
C TYR A 63 -2.18 9.50 -2.10
N LEU A 64 -2.14 9.89 -0.82
CA LEU A 64 -2.92 9.28 0.25
C LEU A 64 -4.25 10.02 0.42
N SER A 65 -5.33 9.25 0.49
CA SER A 65 -6.65 9.77 0.84
C SER A 65 -7.28 8.96 1.97
N ARG A 66 -7.86 9.67 2.94
CA ARG A 66 -8.68 9.07 4.00
C ARG A 66 -10.05 8.64 3.50
N ASN A 67 -10.47 9.16 2.36
CA ASN A 67 -11.71 8.77 1.74
C ASN A 67 -11.42 7.54 0.87
N ALA A 68 -11.93 6.38 1.29
CA ALA A 68 -12.29 5.35 0.33
C ALA A 68 -13.40 5.96 -0.52
N GLY A 69 -13.04 6.75 -1.54
CA GLY A 69 -13.99 7.46 -2.38
C GLY A 69 -15.12 6.53 -2.79
N THR A 70 -16.34 7.05 -2.64
CA THR A 70 -17.60 6.50 -3.14
C THR A 70 -17.40 5.90 -4.54
N PRO A 71 -18.01 4.74 -4.85
CA PRO A 71 -17.87 4.05 -6.13
C PRO A 71 -18.11 4.95 -7.34
#